data_AF-A0A351TTS7-F1
#
_entry.id   AF-A0A351TTS7-F1
#
_cell.length_a   1.000
_cell.length_b   1.000
_cell.length_c   1.000
_cell.angle_alpha   90.00
_cell.angle_beta   90.00
_cell.angle_gamma   90.00
#
_symmetry.space_group_name_H-M   'P 1'
#
loop_
_entity.id
_entity.type
_entity.pdbx_description
1 polymer ?
#
loop_
_entity_poly.entity_id
_entity_poly.type
_entity_poly.pdbx_seq_one_letter_code
_entity_poly.pdbx_strand_id
1 'polypeptide(L)' 'MIEREVIKTVRFSPDEMRMIQEKMHQFGTTNFSAFVRKMAIDGYVVRLELPEL' A
#
# COMPACT_ATOMS: atom_id res chain seq x y z
N MET A 1 9.77 -20.78 -9.70
CA MET A 1 9.09 -19.49 -9.96
C MET A 1 7.84 -19.49 -9.10
N ILE A 2 7.61 -18.47 -8.25
CA ILE A 2 6.35 -18.38 -7.49
C ILE A 2 5.30 -17.76 -8.41
N GLU A 3 4.32 -18.56 -8.80
CA GLU A 3 3.22 -18.15 -9.65
C GLU A 3 2.23 -17.29 -8.84
N ARG A 4 1.73 -16.21 -9.45
CA ARG A 4 0.84 -15.23 -8.81
C ARG A 4 -0.39 -15.05 -9.68
N GLU A 5 -1.36 -15.94 -9.49
CA GLU A 5 -2.56 -16.07 -10.33
C GLU A 5 -3.69 -15.12 -9.94
N VAL A 6 -3.70 -14.65 -8.69
CA VAL A 6 -4.79 -13.81 -8.17
C VAL A 6 -4.48 -12.33 -8.39
N ILE A 7 -5.38 -11.65 -9.10
CA ILE A 7 -5.34 -10.19 -9.29
C ILE A 7 -6.44 -9.54 -8.45
N LYS A 8 -6.08 -8.45 -7.77
CA LYS A 8 -7.01 -7.56 -7.07
C LYS A 8 -6.81 -6.15 -7.60
N THR A 9 -7.90 -5.49 -8.00
CA THR A 9 -7.87 -4.13 -8.53
C THR A 9 -8.35 -3.15 -7.46
N VAL A 10 -7.59 -2.07 -7.26
CA VAL A 10 -7.92 -0.98 -6.35
C VAL A 10 -7.93 0.32 -7.14
N ARG A 11 -8.95 1.15 -6.94
CA ARG A 11 -9.06 2.47 -7.55
C ARG A 11 -8.52 3.51 -6.58
N PHE A 12 -7.78 4.47 -7.11
CA PHE A 12 -7.19 5.58 -6.37
C PHE A 12 -7.53 6.89 -7.08
N SER A 13 -7.75 7.93 -6.30
CA SER A 13 -7.73 9.31 -6.77
C SER A 13 -6.31 9.73 -7.17
N PRO A 14 -6.16 10.82 -7.95
CA PRO A 14 -4.84 11.38 -8.27
C PRO A 14 -4.00 11.74 -7.03
N ASP A 15 -4.66 12.18 -5.95
CA ASP A 15 -4.01 12.63 -4.73
C ASP A 15 -3.46 11.44 -3.93
N GLU A 16 -4.27 10.38 -3.77
CA GLU A 16 -3.82 9.12 -3.17
C GLU A 16 -2.66 8.51 -3.96
N MET A 17 -2.69 8.60 -5.30
CA MET A 17 -1.58 8.12 -6.12
C MET A 17 -0.29 8.91 -5.88
N ARG A 18 -0.35 10.24 -5.71
CA ARG A 18 0.84 11.04 -5.36
C ARG A 18 1.43 10.62 -4.02
N MET A 19 0.58 10.42 -3.01
CA MET A 19 1.00 9.93 -1.69
C MET A 19 1.65 8.54 -1.75
N ILE A 20 1.10 7.64 -2.57
CA ILE A 20 1.69 6.30 -2.76
C ILE A 20 3.06 6.39 -3.44
N GLN A 21 3.20 7.22 -4.48
CA GLN A 21 4.48 7.40 -5.17
C GLN A 21 5.56 7.99 -4.25
N GLU A 22 5.20 8.93 -3.38
CA GLU A 22 6.11 9.47 -2.39
C GLU A 22 6.58 8.39 -1.39
N LYS A 23 5.66 7.54 -0.90
CA LYS A 23 6.02 6.39 -0.04
C LYS A 23 6.90 5.38 -0.77
N MET A 24 6.62 5.13 -2.05
CA MET A 24 7.46 4.26 -2.88
C MET A 24 8.88 4.80 -3.02
N HIS A 25 9.02 6.12 -3.23
CA HIS A 25 10.32 6.79 -3.27
C HIS A 25 11.07 6.68 -1.94
N GLN A 26 10.40 6.94 -0.82
CA GLN A 26 10.97 6.80 0.53
C GLN A 26 11.43 5.36 0.83
N PHE A 27 10.71 4.36 0.32
CA PHE A 27 11.05 2.94 0.48
C PHE A 27 12.06 2.43 -0.57
N GLY A 28 12.48 3.27 -1.51
CA GLY A 28 13.46 2.92 -2.55
C GLY A 28 12.94 1.92 -3.59
N THR A 29 11.63 1.87 -3.84
CA THR A 29 11.03 0.97 -4.83
C THR A 29 10.38 1.73 -5.97
N THR A 30 10.56 1.22 -7.19
CA THR A 30 9.88 1.71 -8.40
C THR A 30 8.79 0.76 -8.87
N ASN A 31 8.68 -0.43 -8.25
CA ASN A 31 7.71 -1.45 -8.63
C ASN A 31 6.45 -1.36 -7.76
N PHE A 32 5.36 -0.87 -8.36
CA PHE A 32 4.08 -0.71 -7.69
C PHE A 32 3.50 -2.02 -7.16
N SER A 33 3.54 -3.10 -7.95
CA SER A 33 3.03 -4.41 -7.52
C SER A 33 3.82 -4.99 -6.35
N ALA A 34 5.13 -4.75 -6.29
CA ALA A 34 5.96 -5.14 -5.16
C ALA A 34 5.63 -4.29 -3.92
N PHE A 35 5.49 -2.98 -4.08
CA PHE A 35 5.13 -2.06 -3.00
C PHE A 35 3.76 -2.41 -2.39
N VAL A 36 2.71 -2.51 -3.21
CA VAL A 36 1.35 -2.82 -2.73
C VAL A 36 1.30 -4.19 -2.07
N ARG A 37 2.03 -5.19 -2.60
CA ARG A 37 2.08 -6.51 -1.97
C ARG A 37 2.77 -6.46 -0.60
N LYS A 38 3.87 -5.73 -0.47
CA LYS A 38 4.53 -5.50 0.83
C LYS A 38 3.55 -4.85 1.81
N MET A 39 2.83 -3.82 1.37
CA MET A 39 1.85 -3.13 2.21
C MET A 39 0.64 -4.01 2.59
N ALA A 40 0.18 -4.87 1.68
CA ALA A 40 -0.95 -5.77 1.95
C ALA A 40 -0.60 -6.94 2.88
N ILE A 41 0.66 -7.38 2.89
CA ILE A 41 1.13 -8.51 3.72
C ILE A 41 1.68 -8.02 5.06
N ASP A 42 2.57 -7.02 5.04
CA ASP A 42 3.35 -6.58 6.19
C ASP A 42 2.90 -5.23 6.75
N GLY A 43 1.94 -4.57 6.10
CA GLY A 43 1.38 -3.31 6.60
C GLY A 43 0.70 -3.50 7.95
N TYR A 44 0.81 -2.49 8.80
CA TYR A 44 0.10 -2.46 10.08
C TYR A 44 -1.22 -1.71 9.94
N VAL A 45 -2.29 -2.25 10.54
CA VAL A 45 -3.58 -1.57 10.63
C VAL A 45 -3.65 -0.89 11.98
N VAL A 46 -3.77 0.44 11.98
CA VAL A 46 -4.04 1.20 13.20
C VAL A 46 -5.54 1.24 13.43
N ARG A 47 -5.98 0.61 14.51
CA ARG A 47 -7.31 0.86 15.07
C ARG A 47 -7.19 1.92 16.16
N LEU A 48 -7.45 3.17 15.80
CA LEU A 48 -7.55 4.26 16.77
C LEU A 48 -8.86 4.09 17.54
N GLU A 49 -8.78 3.64 18.79
CA GLU A 49 -9.85 3.82 19.77
C GLU A 49 -9.55 5.09 20.54
N LEU A 50 -10.20 6.19 20.15
CA LEU A 50 -10.11 7.44 20.90
C LEU A 50 -11.08 7.32 22.09
N PRO A 51 -10.61 7.33 23.35
CA PRO A 51 -11.52 7.48 24.48
C PRO A 51 -12.18 8.86 24.39
N GLU A 52 -13.49 8.90 24.65
CA GLU A 52 -14.23 10.16 24.77
C GLU A 52 -13.58 10.98 25.90
N LEU A 53 -13.15 12.20 25.57
CA LEU A 53 -12.59 13.18 26.51
C LEU A 53 -13.69 13.80 27.37
#